data_AF-A0A7X2XMU6-F1
#
_entry.id   AF-A0A7X2XMU6-F1
#
_cell.length_a   1.000
_cell.length_b   1.000
_cell.length_c   1.000
_cell.angle_alpha   90.00
_cell.angle_beta   90.00
_cell.angle_gamma   90.00
#
_symmetry.space_group_name_H-M   'P 1'
#
loop_
_entity.id
_entity.type
_entity.pdbx_description
1 polymer ?
#
loop_
_entity_poly.entity_id
_entity_poly.type
_entity_poly.pdbx_seq_one_letter_code
_entity_poly.pdbx_strand_id
1 'polypeptide(L)' 'FGWFGFNAGSTLIGNASIGRIAVNTTIAPAAAALSAMISMWFVQGRPDVGITLNGSLGGAVGVTACCANISPAAAFI' A
#
# COMPACT_ATOMS: atom_id res chain seq x y z
N PHE A 1 -0.17 8.94 -5.46
CA PHE A 1 0.91 9.94 -5.31
C PHE A 1 0.88 10.64 -3.95
N GLY A 2 -0.20 11.31 -3.55
CA GLY A 2 -0.25 12.05 -2.28
C GLY A 2 0.15 11.26 -1.01
N TRP A 3 -0.10 9.95 -0.98
CA TRP A 3 0.25 9.08 0.14
C TRP A 3 1.75 8.98 0.44
N PHE A 4 2.61 9.24 -0.55
CA PHE A 4 4.06 9.31 -0.31
C PHE A 4 4.42 10.50 0.58
N GLY A 5 3.83 11.67 0.33
CA GLY A 5 3.99 12.83 1.18
C GLY A 5 3.38 12.61 2.56
N PHE A 6 2.24 11.92 2.63
CA PHE A 6 1.61 11.55 3.90
C PHE A 6 2.53 10.66 4.74
N ASN A 7 2.95 9.50 4.22
CA ASN A 7 3.74 8.54 5.00
C ASN A 7 5.21 8.96 5.19
N ALA A 8 5.91 9.30 4.11
CA ALA A 8 7.33 9.66 4.21
C ALA A 8 7.53 11.02 4.89
N GLY A 9 6.61 11.97 4.65
CA GLY A 9 6.64 13.28 5.27
C GLY A 9 6.37 13.25 6.78
N SER A 10 5.63 12.27 7.30
CA SER A 10 5.42 12.08 8.75
C SER A 10 6.71 11.84 9.55
N THR A 11 7.84 11.54 8.89
CA THR A 11 9.13 11.42 9.58
C THR A 11 9.68 12.75 10.06
N LEU A 12 9.28 13.87 9.44
CA LEU A 12 9.79 15.22 9.71
C LEU A 12 11.32 15.35 9.59
N ILE A 13 12.00 14.38 8.95
CA ILE A 13 13.46 14.33 8.83
C ILE A 13 13.84 13.83 7.42
N GLY A 14 14.74 14.56 6.75
CA GLY A 14 15.26 14.23 5.43
C GLY A 14 16.44 13.26 5.46
N ASN A 15 16.22 11.97 5.75
CA ASN A 15 17.29 10.96 5.74
C ASN A 15 16.91 9.68 4.96
N ALA A 16 17.80 8.68 4.96
CA ALA A 16 17.63 7.44 4.21
C ALA A 16 16.35 6.65 4.54
N SER A 17 15.70 6.90 5.69
CA SER A 17 14.42 6.27 6.04
C SER A 17 13.30 6.60 5.06
N ILE A 18 13.34 7.78 4.42
CA ILE A 18 12.36 8.21 3.41
C ILE A 18 12.26 7.18 2.28
N GLY A 19 13.39 6.66 1.81
CA GLY A 19 13.42 5.66 0.74
C GLY A 19 12.67 4.39 1.12
N ARG A 20 12.96 3.84 2.31
CA ARG A 20 12.25 2.65 2.81
C ARG A 20 10.76 2.90 3.00
N ILE A 21 10.38 4.05 3.55
CA ILE A 21 8.96 4.39 3.77
C ILE A 21 8.21 4.54 2.45
N ALA A 22 8.84 5.16 1.44
CA ALA A 22 8.26 5.26 0.11
C ALA A 22 8.08 3.88 -0.55
N VAL A 23 9.04 2.97 -0.37
CA VAL A 23 8.92 1.58 -0.85
C VAL A 23 7.76 0.86 -0.16
N ASN A 24 7.67 0.92 1.18
CA ASN A 24 6.57 0.34 1.94
C ASN A 24 5.21 0.91 1.49
N THR A 25 5.15 2.22 1.25
CA THR A 25 3.96 2.95 0.76
C THR A 25 3.61 2.63 -0.71
N THR A 26 4.48 1.95 -1.44
CA THR A 26 4.21 1.44 -2.79
C THR A 26 3.76 -0.02 -2.75
N ILE A 27 4.46 -0.86 -1.99
CA ILE A 27 4.23 -2.30 -1.94
C ILE A 27 2.85 -2.62 -1.35
N ALA A 28 2.47 -1.99 -0.23
CA ALA A 28 1.21 -2.33 0.44
C ALA A 28 -0.04 -2.02 -0.40
N PRO A 29 -0.21 -0.83 -1.01
CA PRO A 29 -1.32 -0.59 -1.93
C PRO A 29 -1.31 -1.51 -3.15
N ALA A 30 -0.13 -1.87 -3.67
CA ALA A 30 -0.02 -2.77 -4.81
C ALA A 30 -0.47 -4.19 -4.46
N ALA A 31 0.01 -4.73 -3.33
CA ALA A 31 -0.38 -6.05 -2.84
C ALA A 31 -1.89 -6.11 -2.54
N ALA A 32 -2.43 -5.10 -1.86
CA ALA A 32 -3.86 -5.03 -1.57
C ALA A 32 -4.72 -4.91 -2.84
N ALA A 33 -4.29 -4.14 -3.85
CA ALA A 33 -4.97 -4.06 -5.13
C ALA A 33 -4.99 -5.40 -5.86
N LEU A 34 -3.85 -6.10 -5.93
CA LEU A 34 -3.76 -7.42 -6.54
C LEU A 34 -4.64 -8.45 -5.82
N SER A 35 -4.58 -8.49 -4.50
CA SER A 35 -5.41 -9.37 -3.67
C SER A 35 -6.90 -9.12 -3.89
N ALA A 36 -7.33 -7.85 -3.89
CA ALA A 36 -8.73 -7.48 -4.15
C ALA A 36 -9.17 -7.87 -5.57
N MET A 37 -8.32 -7.62 -6.57
CA MET A 37 -8.58 -7.97 -7.96
C MET A 37 -8.72 -9.49 -8.14
N ILE A 38 -7.76 -10.27 -7.63
CA ILE A 38 -7.75 -11.74 -7.68
C ILE A 38 -8.99 -12.31 -7.00
N SER A 39 -9.38 -11.75 -5.85
CA SER A 39 -10.58 -12.16 -5.11
C SER A 39 -11.85 -12.06 -5.97
N MET A 40 -11.91 -11.08 -6.89
CA MET A 40 -13.08 -10.89 -7.75
C MET A 40 -13.25 -11.97 -8.82
N TRP A 41 -12.21 -12.70 -9.20
CA TRP A 41 -12.41 -13.90 -10.03
C TRP A 41 -13.20 -14.98 -9.30
N PHE A 42 -12.98 -15.14 -7.99
CA PHE A 42 -13.71 -16.12 -7.19
C PHE A 42 -15.14 -15.67 -6.85
N VAL A 43 -15.38 -14.35 -6.76
CA VAL A 43 -16.70 -13.79 -6.41
C VAL A 43 -17.57 -13.49 -7.63
N GLN A 44 -17.01 -12.86 -8.66
CA GLN A 44 -17.73 -12.36 -9.84
C GLN A 44 -17.35 -13.07 -11.15
N GLY A 45 -16.34 -13.95 -11.14
CA GLY A 45 -15.80 -14.59 -12.35
C GLY A 45 -14.98 -13.66 -13.26
N ARG A 46 -14.79 -12.40 -12.86
CA ARG A 46 -14.07 -11.37 -13.62
C ARG A 46 -13.48 -10.32 -12.67
N PRO A 47 -12.43 -9.59 -13.08
CA PRO A 47 -11.93 -8.48 -12.28
C PRO A 47 -12.94 -7.34 -12.24
N ASP A 48 -12.91 -6.58 -11.15
CA ASP A 48 -13.67 -5.35 -10.97
C ASP A 48 -12.71 -4.20 -10.65
N VAL A 49 -12.71 -3.16 -11.50
CA VAL A 49 -11.80 -2.02 -11.37
C VAL A 49 -12.11 -1.22 -10.10
N GLY A 50 -13.39 -1.02 -9.78
CA GLY A 50 -13.80 -0.30 -8.58
C GLY A 50 -13.30 -0.98 -7.32
N ILE A 51 -13.48 -2.29 -7.20
CA ILE A 51 -13.02 -3.07 -6.06
C ILE A 51 -11.49 -3.12 -6.00
N THR A 52 -10.82 -3.24 -7.14
CA THR A 52 -9.35 -3.22 -7.22
C THR A 52 -8.77 -1.89 -6.72
N LEU A 53 -9.33 -0.76 -7.16
CA LEU A 53 -8.91 0.56 -6.72
C LEU A 53 -9.21 0.81 -5.25
N ASN A 54 -10.36 0.36 -4.75
CA ASN A 54 -10.67 0.41 -3.32
C ASN A 54 -9.74 -0.50 -2.50
N GLY A 55 -9.32 -1.64 -3.04
CA GLY A 55 -8.28 -2.49 -2.46
C GLY A 55 -6.95 -1.75 -2.33
N SER A 56 -6.56 -1.01 -3.38
CA SER A 56 -5.37 -0.14 -3.34
C SER A 56 -5.45 0.91 -2.23
N LEU A 57 -6.60 1.58 -2.10
CA LEU A 57 -6.86 2.53 -1.02
C LEU A 57 -6.80 1.85 0.36
N GLY A 58 -7.37 0.66 0.49
CA GLY A 58 -7.30 -0.15 1.71
C GLY A 58 -5.87 -0.48 2.13
N GLY A 59 -5.01 -0.87 1.18
CA GLY A 59 -3.58 -1.11 1.45
C GLY A 59 -2.83 0.16 1.84
N ALA A 60 -3.17 1.31 1.25
CA ALA A 60 -2.60 2.60 1.62
C ALA A 60 -2.97 2.99 3.05
N VAL A 61 -4.23 2.80 3.45
CA VAL A 61 -4.69 2.97 4.84
C VAL A 61 -3.98 1.98 5.77
N GLY A 62 -3.91 0.70 5.40
CA GLY A 62 -3.32 -0.35 6.24
C GLY A 62 -1.85 -0.11 6.61
N VAL A 63 -1.03 0.33 5.64
CA VAL A 63 0.40 0.57 5.88
C VAL A 63 0.69 1.88 6.62
N THR A 64 -0.28 2.79 6.69
CA THR A 64 -0.08 4.14 7.22
C THR A 64 0.53 4.14 8.62
N ALA A 65 0.02 3.31 9.53
CA ALA A 65 0.45 3.27 10.93
C ALA A 65 1.85 2.68 11.14
N CYS A 66 2.33 1.85 10.20
CA CYS A 66 3.53 1.02 10.40
C CYS A 66 4.61 1.21 9.33
N CYS A 67 4.38 2.08 8.33
CA CYS A 67 5.27 2.28 7.18
C CYS A 67 6.73 2.61 7.55
N ALA A 68 6.97 3.23 8.70
CA ALA A 68 8.30 3.56 9.22
C ALA A 68 8.92 2.45 10.07
N ASN A 69 8.20 1.38 10.41
CA ASN A 69 8.63 0.40 11.41
C ASN A 69 8.74 -1.03 10.87
N ILE A 70 8.35 -1.26 9.61
CA ILE A 70 8.37 -2.59 8.99
C ILE A 70 9.34 -2.69 7.82
N SER A 71 9.72 -3.92 7.47
CA SER A 71 10.49 -4.22 6.26
C SER A 71 9.59 -4.16 5.01
N PRO A 72 10.16 -3.96 3.81
CA PRO A 72 9.41 -4.05 2.55
C PRO A 72 8.67 -5.38 2.36
N ALA A 73 9.22 -6.48 2.86
CA ALA A 73 8.55 -7.78 2.82
C ALA A 73 7.31 -7.83 3.73
N ALA A 74 7.38 -7.21 4.91
CA ALA A 74 6.22 -7.11 5.80
C ALA A 74 5.15 -6.15 5.25
N ALA A 75 5.51 -5.18 4.41
CA ALA A 75 4.55 -4.30 3.74
C ALA A 75 3.74 -5.02 2.64
N PHE A 76 4.17 -6.19 2.20
CA PHE A 76 3.42 -7.01 1.22
C PHE A 76 2.28 -7.81 1.86
N ILE A 77 2.38 -8.09 3.16
CA ILE A 77 1.47 -8.93 3.94
C ILE A 77 0.41 -8.04 4.58
#